data_AF-A0A7Y1UTL0-F1
#
_entry.id   AF-A0A7Y1UTL0-F1
#
_cell.length_a   1.000
_cell.length_b   1.000
_cell.length_c   1.000
_cell.angle_alpha   90.00
_cell.angle_beta   90.00
_cell.angle_gamma   90.00
#
_symmetry.space_group_name_H-M   'P 1'
#
loop_
_entity.id
_entity.type
_entity.pdbx_description
1 polymer ?
#
loop_
_entity_poly.entity_id
_entity_poly.type
_entity_poly.pdbx_seq_one_letter_code
_entity_poly.pdbx_strand_id
1 'polypeptide(L)'
;MESIARVIVEHSRRILAVTAVITLVAASMLFRMDFNADVASFVLEGNDTGETFQALQDKYATADPINVVASLPADETYFTPANLIRLIELRDALGDVDGVDQVASIVPETNPLTGQPLAVSDLTAAGEAGITALLTQNPFSEVLLAENASDTMLIVVPGDDGLAVAQDLADLAPPTGIELTLSGNPVVFSSVIDILSFFLLLIPPVVFILLVAVFYATIGDRRLSVLAMLPAVLGSLWT
;
A
#
# COMPACT_ATOMS: atom_id res chain seq x y z
N MET A 1 35.09 17.04 -35.91
CA MET A 1 34.74 15.62 -35.62
C MET A 1 35.94 14.68 -35.73
N GLU A 2 36.78 14.79 -36.78
CA GLU A 2 37.97 13.92 -36.92
C GLU A 2 38.97 14.01 -35.76
N SER A 3 39.17 15.19 -35.17
CA SER A 3 40.08 15.35 -34.02
C SER A 3 39.61 14.57 -32.79
N ILE A 4 38.30 14.60 -32.52
CA ILE A 4 37.68 13.88 -31.39
C ILE A 4 37.75 12.37 -31.63
N ALA A 5 37.42 11.91 -32.84
CA ALA A 5 37.50 10.49 -33.20
C ALA A 5 38.92 9.94 -33.05
N ARG A 6 39.94 10.71 -33.45
CA ARG A 6 41.35 10.32 -33.30
C ARG A 6 41.75 10.13 -31.84
N VAL A 7 41.36 11.07 -30.97
CA VAL A 7 41.60 10.96 -29.51
C VAL A 7 40.92 9.71 -28.94
N ILE A 8 39.68 9.42 -29.37
CA ILE A 8 38.94 8.24 -28.91
C ILE A 8 39.66 6.94 -29.28
N VAL A 9 40.17 6.84 -30.51
CA VAL A 9 40.87 5.64 -30.97
C VAL A 9 42.21 5.47 -30.25
N GLU A 10 43.02 6.54 -30.16
CA GLU A 10 44.34 6.53 -29.52
C GLU A 10 44.26 6.20 -28.01
N HIS A 11 43.19 6.62 -27.33
CA HIS A 11 43.01 6.44 -25.90
C HIS A 11 41.89 5.45 -25.53
N SER A 12 41.48 4.61 -26.47
CA SER A 12 40.31 3.71 -26.37
C SER A 12 40.25 2.91 -25.07
N ARG A 13 41.37 2.31 -24.62
CA ARG A 13 41.43 1.56 -23.36
C ARG A 13 41.14 2.42 -22.14
N ARG A 14 41.66 3.66 -22.09
CA ARG A 14 41.45 4.57 -20.97
C ARG A 14 40.02 5.07 -20.95
N ILE A 15 39.48 5.41 -22.12
CA ILE A 15 38.09 5.88 -22.26
C ILE A 15 37.13 4.77 -21.84
N LEU A 16 37.30 3.54 -22.33
CA LEU A 16 36.49 2.40 -21.93
C LEU A 16 36.57 2.12 -20.42
N ALA A 17 37.76 2.23 -19.82
CA ALA A 17 37.91 2.07 -18.37
C ALA A 17 37.15 3.15 -17.60
N VAL A 18 37.25 4.42 -18.01
CA VAL A 18 36.52 5.53 -17.39
C VAL A 18 35.01 5.36 -17.55
N THR A 19 34.54 5.07 -18.76
CA THR A 19 33.13 4.77 -19.05
C THR A 19 32.63 3.62 -18.18
N ALA A 20 33.40 2.54 -18.05
CA ALA A 20 33.03 1.41 -17.20
C ALA A 20 32.92 1.79 -15.72
N VAL A 21 33.86 2.60 -15.20
CA VAL A 21 33.80 3.10 -13.82
C VAL A 21 32.58 3.98 -13.60
N ILE A 22 32.31 4.94 -14.49
CA ILE A 22 31.11 5.81 -14.40
C ILE A 22 29.84 4.96 -14.44
N THR A 23 29.79 3.96 -15.31
CA THR A 23 28.65 3.04 -15.42
C THR A 23 28.45 2.24 -14.14
N LEU A 24 29.52 1.72 -13.53
CA LEU A 24 29.41 1.01 -12.25
C LEU A 24 28.93 1.91 -11.12
N VAL A 25 29.35 3.17 -11.10
CA VAL A 25 28.87 4.17 -10.13
C VAL A 25 27.39 4.50 -10.37
N ALA A 26 26.97 4.71 -11.61
CA ALA A 26 25.58 4.95 -11.94
C ALA A 26 24.69 3.73 -11.60
N ALA A 27 25.16 2.52 -11.91
CA ALA A 27 24.47 1.29 -11.54
C ALA A 27 24.36 1.12 -10.01
N SER A 28 25.37 1.54 -9.24
CA SER A 28 25.28 1.47 -7.78
C SER A 28 24.31 2.50 -7.19
N MET A 29 24.08 3.63 -7.87
CA MET A 29 23.06 4.61 -7.48
C MET A 29 21.64 4.09 -7.66
N LEU A 30 21.38 3.14 -8.57
CA LEU A 30 20.05 2.52 -8.72
C LEU A 30 19.56 1.87 -7.43
N PHE A 31 20.46 1.30 -6.62
CA PHE A 31 20.10 0.69 -5.33
C PHE A 31 19.78 1.72 -4.23
N ARG A 32 20.02 3.01 -4.48
CA ARG A 32 19.70 4.10 -3.55
C ARG A 32 18.49 4.92 -4.00
N MET A 33 17.82 4.51 -5.08
CA MET A 33 16.67 5.21 -5.61
C MET A 33 15.43 4.81 -4.80
N ASP A 34 14.98 5.72 -3.94
CA ASP A 34 13.70 5.58 -3.26
C ASP A 34 12.60 6.11 -4.17
N PHE A 35 11.66 5.24 -4.54
CA PHE A 35 10.45 5.64 -5.26
C PHE A 35 9.47 6.23 -4.25
N ASN A 36 9.49 7.55 -4.10
CA ASN A 36 8.43 8.25 -3.38
C ASN A 36 7.20 8.35 -4.31
N ALA A 37 6.28 7.41 -4.16
CA ALA A 37 5.04 7.33 -4.92
C ALA A 37 3.86 8.00 -4.19
N ASP A 38 4.15 8.91 -3.26
CA ASP A 38 3.11 9.68 -2.61
C ASP A 38 2.48 10.66 -3.60
N VAL A 39 1.36 10.24 -4.21
CA VAL A 39 0.55 11.05 -5.11
C VAL A 39 -0.04 12.26 -4.37
N ALA A 40 -0.20 12.17 -3.04
CA ALA A 40 -0.68 13.30 -2.24
C ALA A 40 0.33 14.45 -2.27
N SER A 41 1.64 14.19 -2.25
CA SER A 41 2.66 15.24 -2.42
C SER A 41 2.47 16.05 -3.71
N PHE A 42 2.10 15.41 -4.82
CA PHE A 42 1.85 16.10 -6.09
C PHE A 42 0.59 16.99 -6.07
N VAL A 43 -0.36 16.72 -5.17
CA VAL A 43 -1.61 17.49 -5.02
C VAL A 43 -1.49 18.54 -3.92
N LEU A 44 -0.73 18.24 -2.87
CA LEU A 44 -0.59 19.07 -1.67
C LEU A 44 0.54 20.10 -1.80
N GLU A 45 1.62 19.76 -2.54
CA GLU A 45 2.73 20.70 -2.74
C GLU A 45 2.44 21.66 -3.90
N GLY A 46 2.75 22.95 -3.71
CA GLY A 46 2.73 23.96 -4.77
C GLY A 46 1.40 24.68 -4.96
N ASN A 47 0.43 24.52 -4.05
CA ASN A 47 -0.76 25.38 -4.00
C ASN A 47 -1.24 25.67 -2.57
N ASP A 48 -1.80 26.86 -2.35
CA ASP A 48 -2.25 27.34 -1.04
C ASP A 48 -3.28 26.40 -0.35
N THR A 49 -4.08 25.69 -1.13
CA THR A 49 -5.11 24.76 -0.62
C THR A 49 -4.46 23.52 -0.02
N GLY A 50 -3.46 22.96 -0.70
CA GLY A 50 -2.70 21.80 -0.26
C GLY A 50 -1.91 22.06 1.01
N GLU A 51 -1.20 23.19 1.07
CA GLU A 51 -0.49 23.63 2.28
C GLU A 51 -1.44 23.83 3.46
N THR A 52 -2.63 24.39 3.23
CA THR A 52 -3.66 24.53 4.28
C THR A 52 -4.18 23.18 4.75
N PHE A 53 -4.41 22.23 3.83
CA PHE A 53 -4.84 20.89 4.18
C PHE A 53 -3.78 20.13 4.98
N GLN A 54 -2.51 20.22 4.59
CA GLN A 54 -1.39 19.64 5.34
C GLN A 54 -1.28 20.28 6.73
N ALA A 55 -1.39 21.61 6.84
CA ALA A 55 -1.38 22.29 8.13
C ALA A 55 -2.56 21.87 9.04
N LEU A 56 -3.71 21.51 8.47
CA LEU A 56 -4.82 20.94 9.23
C LEU A 56 -4.51 19.53 9.71
N GLN A 57 -3.93 18.69 8.85
CA GLN A 57 -3.50 17.34 9.23
C GLN A 57 -2.48 17.37 10.35
N ASP A 58 -1.43 18.19 10.23
CA ASP A 58 -0.40 18.35 11.26
C ASP A 58 -0.99 18.89 12.57
N LYS A 59 -1.90 19.86 12.49
CA LYS A 59 -2.50 20.50 13.68
C LYS A 59 -3.40 19.55 14.46
N TYR A 60 -4.14 18.70 13.77
CA TYR A 60 -5.09 17.78 14.40
C TYR A 60 -4.56 16.35 14.52
N ALA A 61 -3.31 16.10 14.10
CA ALA A 61 -2.71 14.78 14.01
C ALA A 61 -3.64 13.79 13.31
N THR A 62 -4.26 14.22 12.20
CA THR A 62 -5.19 13.37 11.44
C THR A 62 -4.43 12.67 10.32
N ALA A 63 -4.41 11.35 10.36
CA ALA A 63 -4.02 10.53 9.23
C ALA A 63 -5.24 10.16 8.37
N ASP A 64 -4.98 9.81 7.11
CA ASP A 64 -6.02 9.27 6.24
C ASP A 64 -6.47 7.89 6.76
N PRO A 65 -7.76 7.71 7.11
CA PRO A 65 -8.22 6.46 7.68
C PRO A 65 -8.28 5.34 6.64
N ILE A 66 -8.10 4.12 7.12
CA ILE A 66 -8.29 2.89 6.36
C ILE A 66 -9.64 2.31 6.76
N ASN A 67 -10.55 2.18 5.80
CA ASN A 67 -11.86 1.58 6.04
C ASN A 67 -11.78 0.07 5.77
N VAL A 68 -12.16 -0.72 6.76
CA VAL A 68 -12.19 -2.18 6.70
C VAL A 68 -13.65 -2.63 6.73
N VAL A 69 -14.14 -3.16 5.62
CA VAL A 69 -15.47 -3.76 5.57
C VAL A 69 -15.35 -5.23 5.91
N ALA A 70 -16.06 -5.65 6.96
CA ALA A 70 -16.15 -7.03 7.41
C ALA A 70 -17.51 -7.61 7.06
N SER A 71 -17.51 -8.61 6.17
CA SER A 71 -18.71 -9.24 5.62
C SER A 71 -18.86 -10.67 6.13
N LEU A 72 -20.07 -10.99 6.59
CA LEU A 72 -20.48 -12.34 6.98
C LEU A 72 -21.10 -13.12 5.80
N PRO A 73 -21.23 -14.46 5.89
CA PRO A 73 -21.97 -15.25 4.93
C PRO A 73 -23.43 -14.79 4.77
N ALA A 74 -24.05 -15.10 3.63
CA ALA A 74 -25.33 -14.55 3.14
C ALA A 74 -26.59 -14.83 4.00
N ASP A 75 -26.44 -15.41 5.18
CA ASP A 75 -27.50 -15.78 6.13
C ASP A 75 -27.14 -15.47 7.59
N GLU A 76 -25.96 -14.89 7.82
CA GLU A 76 -25.45 -14.54 9.14
C GLU A 76 -25.57 -13.03 9.41
N THR A 77 -25.75 -12.66 10.68
CA THR A 77 -25.81 -11.24 11.10
C THR A 77 -24.95 -10.99 12.33
N TYR A 78 -24.56 -9.73 12.53
CA TYR A 78 -23.83 -9.27 13.72
C TYR A 78 -24.71 -9.16 14.98
N PHE A 79 -26.01 -9.46 14.89
CA PHE A 79 -26.91 -9.51 16.06
C PHE A 79 -26.76 -10.80 16.89
N THR A 80 -25.90 -11.72 16.47
CA THR A 80 -25.62 -12.96 17.20
C THR A 80 -24.37 -12.83 18.07
N PRO A 81 -24.33 -13.44 19.27
CA PRO A 81 -23.14 -13.41 20.13
C PRO A 81 -21.88 -13.94 19.43
N ALA A 82 -22.00 -15.02 18.67
CA ALA A 82 -20.86 -15.63 17.99
C ALA A 82 -20.21 -14.67 16.98
N ASN A 83 -21.00 -13.95 16.19
CA ASN A 83 -20.47 -13.05 15.17
C ASN A 83 -19.95 -11.75 15.75
N LEU A 84 -20.55 -11.26 16.83
CA LEU A 84 -20.03 -10.10 17.55
C LEU A 84 -18.69 -10.40 18.23
N ILE A 85 -18.50 -11.63 18.73
CA ILE A 85 -17.21 -12.08 19.27
C ILE A 85 -16.15 -12.09 18.17
N ARG A 86 -16.46 -12.66 16.99
CA ARG A 86 -15.53 -12.62 15.84
C ARG A 86 -15.18 -11.19 15.41
N LEU A 87 -16.15 -10.26 15.52
CA LEU A 87 -15.90 -8.85 15.22
C LEU A 87 -15.00 -8.17 16.26
N ILE A 88 -15.11 -8.53 17.54
CA ILE A 88 -14.17 -8.09 18.58
C ILE A 88 -12.78 -8.65 18.29
N GLU A 89 -12.68 -9.95 17.99
CA GLU A 89 -11.40 -10.59 17.64
C GLU A 89 -10.76 -9.90 16.44
N LEU A 90 -11.54 -9.55 15.42
CA LEU A 90 -11.08 -8.76 14.28
C LEU A 90 -10.60 -7.36 14.71
N ARG A 91 -11.41 -6.61 15.47
CA ARG A 91 -11.04 -5.27 15.95
C ARG A 91 -9.72 -5.30 16.74
N ASP A 92 -9.60 -6.26 17.65
CA ASP A 92 -8.40 -6.39 18.49
C ASP A 92 -7.19 -6.79 17.63
N ALA A 93 -7.36 -7.71 16.67
CA ALA A 93 -6.31 -8.05 15.72
C ALA A 93 -5.88 -6.88 14.83
N LEU A 94 -6.82 -6.02 14.41
CA LEU A 94 -6.51 -4.79 13.68
C LEU A 94 -5.76 -3.79 14.56
N GLY A 95 -6.11 -3.69 15.84
CA GLY A 95 -5.46 -2.79 16.80
C GLY A 95 -4.06 -3.25 17.23
N ASP A 96 -3.76 -4.54 17.10
CA ASP A 96 -2.44 -5.11 17.38
C ASP A 96 -1.43 -4.95 16.23
N VAL A 97 -1.86 -4.43 15.07
CA VAL A 97 -0.97 -4.15 13.93
C VAL A 97 -0.07 -2.95 14.27
N ASP A 98 1.23 -3.08 13.99
CA ASP A 98 2.20 -2.02 14.28
C ASP A 98 1.86 -0.75 13.49
N GLY A 99 1.91 0.40 14.16
CA GLY A 99 1.51 1.68 13.58
C GLY A 99 0.00 1.95 13.52
N VAL A 100 -0.87 1.08 14.05
CA VAL A 100 -2.29 1.42 14.25
C VAL A 100 -2.47 2.19 15.56
N ASP A 101 -3.07 3.39 15.47
CA ASP A 101 -3.35 4.23 16.65
C ASP A 101 -4.73 3.93 17.26
N GLN A 102 -5.75 3.71 16.42
CA GLN A 102 -7.12 3.47 16.86
C GLN A 102 -7.93 2.66 15.85
N VAL A 103 -8.85 1.83 16.35
CA VAL A 103 -9.85 1.13 15.54
C VAL A 103 -11.26 1.48 16.01
N ALA A 104 -12.01 2.22 15.20
CA ALA A 104 -13.42 2.48 15.46
C ALA A 104 -14.29 1.34 14.92
N SER A 105 -15.23 0.87 15.73
CA SER A 105 -16.14 -0.24 15.42
C SER A 105 -17.53 -0.01 16.03
N ILE A 106 -18.54 -0.74 15.54
CA ILE A 106 -19.87 -0.82 16.18
C ILE A 106 -19.81 -1.42 17.59
N VAL A 107 -18.73 -2.14 17.91
CA VAL A 107 -18.49 -2.69 19.25
C VAL A 107 -17.47 -1.83 19.99
N PRO A 108 -17.87 -1.16 21.08
CA PRO A 108 -16.95 -0.32 21.84
C PRO A 108 -15.88 -1.17 22.54
N GLU A 109 -14.70 -0.58 22.74
CA GLU A 109 -13.61 -1.20 23.51
C GLU A 109 -13.98 -1.35 24.99
N THR A 110 -14.73 -0.39 25.52
CA THR A 110 -15.20 -0.37 26.91
C THR A 110 -16.70 -0.59 26.99
N ASN A 111 -17.13 -1.41 27.94
CA ASN A 111 -18.53 -1.60 28.26
C ASN A 111 -19.14 -0.28 28.78
N PRO A 112 -20.16 0.29 28.11
CA PRO A 112 -20.73 1.59 28.47
C PRO A 112 -21.44 1.58 29.84
N LEU A 113 -21.80 0.40 30.37
CA LEU A 113 -22.48 0.26 31.65
C LEU A 113 -21.51 0.17 32.83
N THR A 114 -20.33 -0.40 32.63
CA THR A 114 -19.35 -0.67 33.71
C THR A 114 -18.07 0.14 33.59
N GLY A 115 -17.78 0.71 32.42
CA GLY A 115 -16.53 1.40 32.10
C GLY A 115 -15.30 0.48 32.03
N GLN A 116 -15.49 -0.84 32.12
CA GLN A 116 -14.41 -1.83 32.00
C GLN A 116 -14.22 -2.25 30.55
N PRO A 117 -13.05 -2.80 30.16
CA PRO A 117 -12.88 -3.42 28.84
C PRO A 117 -13.98 -4.45 28.59
N LEU A 118 -14.60 -4.40 27.41
CA LEU A 118 -15.70 -5.29 27.05
C LEU A 118 -15.17 -6.71 26.86
N ALA A 119 -15.53 -7.62 27.77
CA ALA A 119 -15.08 -9.01 27.70
C ALA A 119 -16.05 -9.89 26.90
N VAL A 120 -15.53 -10.93 26.25
CA VAL A 120 -16.33 -11.96 25.56
C VAL A 120 -17.37 -12.62 26.49
N SER A 121 -17.04 -12.76 27.77
CA SER A 121 -17.96 -13.27 28.80
C SER A 121 -19.18 -12.37 29.00
N ASP A 122 -19.03 -11.05 28.85
CA ASP A 122 -20.11 -10.08 29.03
C ASP A 122 -21.12 -10.20 27.90
N LEU A 123 -20.64 -10.38 26.66
CA LEU A 123 -21.50 -10.61 25.50
C LEU A 123 -22.26 -11.93 25.59
N THR A 124 -21.57 -12.97 26.04
CA THR A 124 -22.18 -14.29 26.21
C THR A 124 -23.28 -14.26 27.28
N ALA A 125 -23.07 -13.51 28.36
CA ALA A 125 -24.06 -13.33 29.42
C ALA A 125 -25.23 -12.43 29.02
N ALA A 126 -25.00 -11.44 28.16
CA ALA A 126 -26.02 -10.51 27.68
C ALA A 126 -27.04 -11.15 26.73
N GLY A 127 -26.61 -12.16 25.95
CA GLY A 127 -27.44 -12.83 24.96
C GLY A 127 -27.88 -11.90 23.81
N GLU A 128 -28.75 -12.40 22.93
CA GLU A 128 -29.18 -11.67 21.72
C GLU A 128 -29.93 -10.37 22.05
N ALA A 129 -30.77 -10.37 23.08
CA ALA A 129 -31.52 -9.17 23.49
C ALA A 129 -30.60 -8.06 24.01
N GLY A 130 -29.55 -8.42 24.75
CA GLY A 130 -28.55 -7.46 25.24
C GLY A 130 -27.67 -6.92 24.11
N ILE A 131 -27.28 -7.78 23.16
CA ILE A 131 -26.52 -7.37 21.96
C ILE A 131 -27.33 -6.42 21.09
N THR A 132 -28.60 -6.74 20.85
CA THR A 132 -29.50 -5.86 20.09
C THR A 132 -29.59 -4.49 20.75
N ALA A 133 -29.78 -4.45 22.08
CA ALA A 133 -29.82 -3.19 22.81
C ALA A 133 -28.49 -2.41 22.72
N LEU A 134 -27.34 -3.08 22.77
CA LEU A 134 -26.03 -2.46 22.63
C LEU A 134 -25.85 -1.84 21.25
N LEU A 135 -26.22 -2.55 20.19
CA LEU A 135 -26.11 -2.06 18.81
C LEU A 135 -27.09 -0.91 18.55
N THR A 136 -28.35 -1.02 19.01
CA THR A 136 -29.36 0.04 18.81
C THR A 136 -29.05 1.31 19.60
N GLN A 137 -28.35 1.20 20.75
CA GLN A 137 -27.94 2.38 21.53
C GLN A 137 -26.66 3.03 21.00
N ASN A 138 -25.89 2.33 20.16
CA ASN A 138 -24.69 2.89 19.56
C ASN A 138 -25.08 3.84 18.40
N PRO A 139 -24.83 5.16 18.51
CA PRO A 139 -25.18 6.11 17.44
C PRO A 139 -24.39 5.87 16.13
N PHE A 140 -23.28 5.14 16.20
CA PHE A 140 -22.48 4.78 15.02
C PHE A 140 -22.98 3.53 14.31
N SER A 141 -23.87 2.73 14.92
CA SER A 141 -24.38 1.51 14.28
C SER A 141 -25.15 1.82 13.00
N GLU A 142 -25.91 2.91 12.96
CA GLU A 142 -26.65 3.34 11.75
C GLU A 142 -25.73 3.68 10.57
N VAL A 143 -24.48 4.07 10.84
CA VAL A 143 -23.50 4.47 9.81
C VAL A 143 -22.56 3.31 9.46
N LEU A 144 -22.19 2.50 10.45
CA LEU A 144 -21.16 1.47 10.32
C LEU A 144 -21.74 0.07 10.11
N LEU A 145 -23.04 -0.16 10.30
CA LEU A 145 -23.71 -1.43 10.02
C LEU A 145 -24.62 -1.28 8.80
N ALA A 146 -24.47 -2.16 7.82
CA ALA A 146 -25.33 -2.17 6.66
C ALA A 146 -26.77 -2.59 7.02
N GLU A 147 -27.75 -2.22 6.19
CA GLU A 147 -29.17 -2.53 6.41
C GLU A 147 -29.46 -4.04 6.51
N ASN A 148 -28.64 -4.87 5.87
CA ASN A 148 -28.71 -6.33 5.92
C ASN A 148 -28.14 -6.92 7.22
N ALA A 149 -27.49 -6.11 8.05
CA ALA A 149 -26.79 -6.50 9.28
C ALA A 149 -25.69 -7.57 9.13
N SER A 150 -25.28 -7.87 7.90
CA SER A 150 -24.21 -8.84 7.59
C SER A 150 -22.88 -8.17 7.25
N ASP A 151 -22.91 -6.88 6.89
CA ASP A 151 -21.71 -6.09 6.61
C ASP A 151 -21.54 -4.99 7.64
N THR A 152 -20.30 -4.82 8.14
CA THR A 152 -19.96 -3.71 9.01
C THR A 152 -18.63 -3.08 8.61
N MET A 153 -18.52 -1.75 8.78
CA MET A 153 -17.30 -1.00 8.53
C MET A 153 -16.59 -0.71 9.84
N LEU A 154 -15.31 -1.07 9.91
CA LEU A 154 -14.37 -0.61 10.91
C LEU A 154 -13.51 0.49 10.29
N ILE A 155 -13.17 1.51 11.07
CA ILE A 155 -12.31 2.60 10.63
C ILE A 155 -11.00 2.49 11.41
N VAL A 156 -9.93 2.17 10.72
CA VAL A 156 -8.58 2.10 11.28
C VAL A 156 -7.89 3.43 11.04
N VAL A 157 -7.44 4.06 12.12
CA VAL A 157 -6.65 5.28 12.09
C VAL A 157 -5.18 4.88 12.22
N PRO A 158 -4.38 4.98 11.13
CA PRO A 158 -2.96 4.74 11.23
C PRO A 158 -2.27 5.90 11.97
N GLY A 159 -1.10 5.63 12.53
CA GLY A 159 -0.16 6.65 13.00
C GLY A 159 0.61 7.27 11.84
N ASP A 160 1.93 7.33 11.95
CA ASP A 160 2.78 8.08 11.02
C ASP A 160 2.91 7.46 9.61
N ASP A 161 2.81 6.13 9.48
CA ASP A 161 3.00 5.41 8.20
C ASP A 161 1.75 4.61 7.80
N GLY A 162 0.75 5.33 7.27
CA GLY A 162 -0.50 4.70 6.81
C GLY A 162 -0.30 3.71 5.65
N LEU A 163 0.77 3.85 4.86
CA LEU A 163 1.04 2.95 3.74
C LEU A 163 1.52 1.58 4.23
N ALA A 164 2.48 1.57 5.17
CA ALA A 164 2.94 0.34 5.81
C ALA A 164 1.79 -0.38 6.53
N VAL A 165 0.98 0.38 7.29
CA VAL A 165 -0.22 -0.17 7.95
C VAL A 165 -1.18 -0.79 6.93
N ALA A 166 -1.43 -0.13 5.80
CA ALA A 166 -2.32 -0.69 4.77
C ALA A 166 -1.80 -2.00 4.16
N GLN A 167 -0.47 -2.15 4.04
CA GLN A 167 0.17 -3.39 3.58
C GLN A 167 0.01 -4.51 4.62
N ASP A 168 0.33 -4.23 5.87
CA ASP A 168 0.22 -5.20 6.96
C ASP A 168 -1.24 -5.65 7.18
N LEU A 169 -2.19 -4.72 7.03
CA LEU A 169 -3.62 -5.02 7.07
C LEU A 169 -4.08 -5.89 5.89
N ALA A 170 -3.50 -5.73 4.70
CA ALA A 170 -3.84 -6.54 3.53
C ALA A 170 -3.37 -7.99 3.68
N ASP A 171 -2.30 -8.22 4.44
CA ASP A 171 -1.77 -9.55 4.74
C ASP A 171 -2.40 -10.19 5.98
N LEU A 172 -3.27 -9.47 6.71
CA LEU A 172 -3.93 -9.97 7.91
C LEU A 172 -4.93 -11.09 7.55
N ALA A 173 -4.77 -12.25 8.20
CA ALA A 173 -5.71 -13.35 8.06
C ALA A 173 -7.00 -13.05 8.86
N PRO A 174 -8.17 -12.98 8.20
CA PRO A 174 -9.41 -12.71 8.92
C PRO A 174 -9.81 -13.86 9.83
N PRO A 175 -10.57 -13.58 10.92
CA PRO A 175 -11.26 -14.61 11.67
C PRO A 175 -12.13 -15.49 10.78
N THR A 176 -12.30 -16.76 11.15
CA THR A 176 -13.02 -17.73 10.32
C THR A 176 -14.46 -17.27 10.06
N GLY A 177 -14.84 -17.19 8.79
CA GLY A 177 -16.19 -16.79 8.37
C GLY A 177 -16.40 -15.29 8.23
N ILE A 178 -15.34 -14.47 8.24
CA ILE A 178 -15.39 -13.07 7.86
C ILE A 178 -14.57 -12.86 6.59
N GLU A 179 -15.16 -12.19 5.61
CA GLU A 179 -14.45 -11.65 4.45
C GLU A 179 -14.11 -10.17 4.70
N LEU A 180 -12.87 -9.77 4.39
CA LEU A 180 -12.41 -8.40 4.57
C LEU A 180 -12.24 -7.72 3.23
N THR A 181 -12.75 -6.50 3.14
CA THR A 181 -12.47 -5.59 2.02
C THR A 181 -11.89 -4.29 2.57
N LEU A 182 -10.69 -3.94 2.14
CA LEU A 182 -9.99 -2.73 2.56
C LEU A 182 -10.23 -1.60 1.56
N SER A 183 -10.33 -0.37 2.06
CA SER A 183 -10.40 0.84 1.24
C SER A 183 -9.84 2.06 1.98
N GLY A 184 -9.73 3.18 1.29
CA GLY A 184 -9.07 4.40 1.78
C GLY A 184 -7.85 4.74 0.94
N ASN A 185 -7.36 5.97 1.08
CA ASN A 185 -6.21 6.45 0.30
C ASN A 185 -4.97 5.55 0.48
N PRO A 186 -4.58 5.14 1.71
CA PRO A 186 -3.39 4.32 1.88
C PRO A 186 -3.47 2.96 1.18
N VAL A 187 -4.63 2.31 1.19
CA VAL A 187 -4.87 1.02 0.52
C VAL A 187 -4.77 1.16 -1.01
N VAL A 188 -5.38 2.22 -1.55
CA VAL A 188 -5.32 2.52 -2.99
C VAL A 188 -3.87 2.79 -3.41
N PHE A 189 -3.14 3.59 -2.62
CA PHE A 189 -1.74 3.91 -2.92
C PHE A 189 -0.83 2.69 -2.83
N SER A 190 -0.99 1.84 -1.82
CA SER A 190 -0.23 0.57 -1.76
C SER A 190 -0.47 -0.27 -3.01
N SER A 191 -1.74 -0.44 -3.40
CA SER A 191 -2.09 -1.21 -4.58
C SER A 191 -1.48 -0.64 -5.87
N VAL A 192 -1.45 0.69 -6.01
CA VAL A 192 -0.80 1.37 -7.14
C VAL A 192 0.70 1.14 -7.12
N ILE A 193 1.35 1.25 -5.95
CA ILE A 193 2.79 1.04 -5.79
C ILE A 193 3.18 -0.39 -6.16
N ASP A 194 2.38 -1.39 -5.75
CA ASP A 194 2.63 -2.79 -6.09
C ASP A 194 2.56 -3.03 -7.60
N ILE A 195 1.54 -2.46 -8.27
CA ILE A 195 1.37 -2.56 -9.71
C ILE A 195 2.50 -1.82 -10.45
N LEU A 196 2.87 -0.63 -10.00
CA LEU A 196 3.99 0.14 -10.58
C LEU A 196 5.32 -0.60 -10.41
N SER A 197 5.54 -1.20 -9.24
CA SER A 197 6.73 -2.01 -8.95
C SER A 197 6.81 -3.23 -9.88
N PHE A 198 5.67 -3.91 -10.09
CA PHE A 198 5.59 -5.00 -11.05
C PHE A 198 5.92 -4.54 -12.47
N PHE A 199 5.38 -3.40 -12.92
CA PHE A 199 5.69 -2.86 -14.25
C PHE A 199 7.15 -2.42 -14.40
N LEU A 200 7.72 -1.76 -13.38
CA LEU A 200 9.13 -1.36 -13.38
C LEU A 200 10.06 -2.57 -13.41
N LEU A 201 9.66 -3.70 -12.81
CA LEU A 201 10.42 -4.94 -12.88
C LEU A 201 10.25 -5.66 -14.22
N LEU A 202 9.05 -5.70 -14.78
CA LEU A 202 8.71 -6.50 -15.96
C LEU A 202 9.04 -5.80 -17.29
N ILE A 203 8.81 -4.50 -17.39
CA ILE A 203 8.93 -3.77 -18.67
C ILE A 203 10.39 -3.75 -19.18
N PRO A 204 11.41 -3.39 -18.39
CA PRO A 204 12.79 -3.33 -18.87
C PRO A 204 13.31 -4.62 -19.52
N PRO A 205 13.17 -5.81 -18.91
CA PRO A 205 13.64 -7.05 -19.55
C PRO A 205 12.83 -7.38 -20.80
N VAL A 206 11.52 -7.13 -20.82
CA VAL A 206 10.68 -7.35 -22.01
C VAL A 206 11.12 -6.46 -23.17
N VAL A 207 11.30 -5.16 -22.91
CA VAL A 207 11.78 -4.21 -23.92
C VAL A 207 13.18 -4.59 -24.40
N PHE A 208 14.07 -4.98 -23.49
CA PHE A 208 15.42 -5.45 -23.82
C PHE A 208 15.38 -6.66 -24.77
N ILE A 209 14.58 -7.69 -24.44
CA ILE A 209 14.44 -8.88 -25.28
C ILE A 209 13.87 -8.50 -26.66
N LEU A 210 12.86 -7.63 -26.69
CA LEU A 210 12.23 -7.18 -27.93
C LEU A 210 13.22 -6.42 -28.82
N LEU A 211 14.02 -5.52 -28.25
CA LEU A 211 15.07 -4.80 -28.97
C LEU A 211 16.14 -5.74 -29.52
N VAL A 212 16.62 -6.72 -28.73
CA VAL A 212 17.57 -7.74 -29.22
C VAL A 212 16.96 -8.52 -30.38
N ALA A 213 15.69 -8.92 -30.28
CA ALA A 213 15.02 -9.66 -31.34
C ALA A 213 14.90 -8.84 -32.64
N VAL A 214 14.58 -7.55 -32.54
CA VAL A 214 14.50 -6.63 -33.69
C VAL A 214 15.87 -6.42 -34.33
N PHE A 215 16.92 -6.18 -33.54
CA PHE A 215 18.28 -6.05 -34.06
C PHE A 215 18.77 -7.34 -34.70
N TYR A 216 18.46 -8.50 -34.10
CA TYR A 216 18.81 -9.80 -34.66
C TYR A 216 18.11 -10.05 -35.99
N ALA A 217 16.83 -9.72 -36.10
CA ALA A 217 16.08 -9.83 -37.35
C ALA A 217 16.64 -8.91 -38.45
N THR A 218 17.23 -7.77 -38.07
CA THR A 218 17.77 -6.79 -39.03
C THR A 218 19.22 -7.10 -39.45
N ILE A 219 20.08 -7.47 -38.50
CA ILE A 219 21.53 -7.66 -38.73
C ILE A 219 21.86 -9.12 -39.09
N GLY A 220 21.08 -10.09 -38.58
CA GLY A 220 21.32 -11.52 -38.76
C GLY A 220 22.42 -12.13 -37.88
N ASP A 221 23.15 -11.31 -37.10
CA ASP A 221 24.21 -11.75 -36.20
C ASP A 221 23.88 -11.43 -34.73
N ARG A 222 23.95 -12.45 -33.86
CA ARG A 222 23.61 -12.33 -32.43
C ARG A 222 24.57 -11.42 -31.66
N ARG A 223 25.87 -11.45 -31.99
CA ARG A 223 26.90 -10.66 -31.28
C ARG A 223 26.77 -9.18 -31.62
N LEU A 224 26.59 -8.86 -32.91
CA LEU A 224 26.41 -7.49 -33.36
C LEU A 224 25.12 -6.86 -32.81
N SER A 225 24.06 -7.67 -32.70
CA SER A 225 22.78 -7.21 -32.14
C SER A 225 22.89 -6.82 -30.66
N VAL A 226 23.61 -7.60 -29.85
CA VAL A 226 23.85 -7.27 -28.43
C VAL A 226 24.79 -6.06 -28.31
N LEU A 227 25.85 -6.00 -29.13
CA LEU A 227 26.77 -4.86 -29.16
C LEU A 227 26.06 -3.55 -29.53
N ALA A 228 25.07 -3.60 -30.42
CA ALA A 228 24.28 -2.43 -30.81
C ALA A 228 23.41 -1.87 -29.67
N MET A 229 23.10 -2.68 -28.64
CA MET A 229 22.30 -2.23 -27.50
C MET A 229 23.12 -1.55 -26.40
N LEU A 230 24.43 -1.80 -26.34
CA LEU A 230 25.31 -1.23 -25.31
C LEU A 230 25.17 0.30 -25.19
N PRO A 231 25.18 1.09 -26.27
CA PRO A 231 25.01 2.54 -26.16
C PRO A 231 23.66 2.95 -25.57
N ALA A 232 22.58 2.22 -25.88
CA ALA A 232 21.24 2.53 -25.37
C ALA A 232 21.14 2.22 -23.87
N VAL A 233 21.66 1.06 -23.44
CA VAL A 233 21.69 0.67 -22.02
C VAL A 233 22.57 1.61 -21.19
N LEU A 234 23.75 1.97 -21.72
CA LEU A 234 24.62 2.94 -21.06
C LEU A 234 23.96 4.32 -21.01
N GLY A 235 23.28 4.73 -22.07
CA GLY A 235 22.52 5.98 -22.11
C GLY A 235 21.41 6.02 -21.06
N SER A 236 20.59 4.98 -20.96
CA SER A 236 19.51 4.92 -19.96
C SER A 236 20.00 4.84 -18.52
N LEU A 237 21.20 4.27 -18.29
CA LEU A 237 21.77 4.18 -16.95
C LEU A 237 22.33 5.54 -16.47
N TRP A 238 22.68 6.43 -17.39
CA TRP A 238 23.28 7.74 -17.06
C TRP A 238 22.25 8.87 -16.95
N THR A 239 21.01 8.61 -17.38
CA THR A 239 19.86 9.53 -17.24
C THR A 239 19.10 9.22 -15.97
#